data_AF-A0A401HQD3-F1
#
_entry.id   AF-A0A401HQD3-F1
#
_cell.length_a   1.000
_cell.length_b   1.000
_cell.length_c   1.000
_cell.angle_alpha   90.00
_cell.angle_beta   90.00
_cell.angle_gamma   90.00
#
_symmetry.space_group_name_H-M   'P 1'
#
loop_
_entity.id
_entity.type
_entity.pdbx_description
1 polymer ?
#
loop_
_entity_poly.entity_id
_entity_poly.type
_entity_poly.pdbx_seq_one_letter_code
_entity_poly.pdbx_strand_id
1 'polypeptide(L)'
;MEKESIILIVTIILVAIPIVWLVQHYISSSEDILAKCDVYHVEFTTINGKNVSIVYQIKNLENLSEISRGNLDAQTKIELCYIVWYIFNKYKNVDEVQIISYYSHGGKLAEYYKFKIDRRNAELAGLLNISKKDLSNNIYLYYNKIIKLGKLKIIQ
;
A
#
# COMPACT_ATOMS: atom_id res chain seq x y z
N MET A 1 30.17 29.15 -27.00
CA MET A 1 28.85 28.92 -26.40
C MET A 1 28.18 30.27 -26.27
N GLU A 2 27.14 30.51 -27.06
CA GLU A 2 26.44 31.79 -27.08
C GLU A 2 25.74 32.00 -25.73
N LYS A 3 25.67 33.26 -25.26
CA LYS A 3 25.07 33.63 -23.96
C LYS A 3 23.67 33.03 -23.77
N GLU A 4 22.94 32.85 -24.87
CA GLU A 4 21.62 32.24 -24.92
C GLU A 4 21.63 30.78 -24.46
N SER A 5 22.65 30.00 -24.83
CA SER A 5 22.78 28.60 -24.39
C SER A 5 23.04 28.50 -22.89
N ILE A 6 23.79 29.45 -22.31
CA ILE A 6 24.08 29.48 -20.85
C ILE A 6 22.80 29.83 -20.07
N ILE A 7 22.04 30.81 -20.54
CA ILE A 7 20.76 31.22 -19.92
C ILE A 7 19.77 30.06 -19.96
N LEU A 8 19.68 29.35 -21.10
CA LEU A 8 18.81 28.18 -21.25
C LEU A 8 19.15 27.07 -20.25
N ILE A 9 20.44 26.74 -20.09
CA ILE A 9 20.90 25.71 -19.16
C ILE A 9 20.57 26.09 -17.70
N VAL A 10 20.83 27.34 -17.32
CA VAL A 10 20.52 27.84 -15.96
C VAL A 10 19.02 27.77 -15.68
N THR A 11 18.19 28.10 -16.68
CA THR A 11 16.73 28.06 -16.55
C THR A 11 16.22 26.62 -16.39
N ILE A 12 16.77 25.68 -17.16
CA ILE A 12 16.43 24.25 -17.04
C ILE A 12 16.79 23.71 -15.65
N ILE A 13 17.97 24.05 -15.13
CA ILE A 13 18.41 23.63 -13.79
C ILE A 13 17.49 24.20 -12.70
N LEU A 14 17.14 25.49 -12.79
CA LEU A 14 16.25 26.16 -11.83
C LEU A 14 14.83 25.57 -11.80
N VAL A 15 14.34 25.02 -12.91
CA VAL A 15 13.02 24.37 -12.97
C VAL A 15 13.09 22.90 -12.57
N ALA A 16 14.14 22.19 -12.98
CA ALA A 16 14.29 20.76 -12.70
C ALA A 16 14.52 20.48 -11.21
N ILE A 17 15.31 21.30 -10.51
CA ILE A 17 15.62 21.07 -9.08
C ILE A 17 14.36 21.08 -8.19
N PRO A 18 13.47 22.09 -8.25
CA PRO A 18 12.22 22.09 -7.49
C PRO A 18 11.34 20.88 -7.79
N ILE A 19 11.23 20.47 -9.07
CA ILE A 19 10.41 19.33 -9.48
C ILE A 19 10.97 18.04 -8.89
N VAL A 20 12.28 17.80 -9.00
CA VAL A 20 12.94 16.61 -8.46
C VAL A 20 12.81 16.59 -6.93
N TRP A 21 12.97 17.74 -6.27
CA TRP A 21 12.81 17.85 -4.81
C TRP A 21 11.37 17.57 -4.37
N LEU A 22 10.38 18.07 -5.09
CA LEU A 22 8.95 17.79 -4.86
C LEU A 22 8.64 16.31 -5.02
N VAL A 23 9.20 15.67 -6.06
CA VAL A 23 9.05 14.23 -6.30
C VAL A 23 9.68 13.41 -5.18
N GLN A 24 10.91 13.73 -4.76
CA GLN A 24 11.59 13.06 -3.65
C GLN A 24 10.83 13.20 -2.33
N HIS A 25 10.40 14.42 -1.97
CA HIS A 25 9.62 14.66 -0.76
C HIS A 25 8.30 13.87 -0.75
N TYR A 26 7.62 13.78 -1.90
CA TYR A 26 6.38 13.02 -2.06
C TYR A 26 6.58 11.51 -1.98
N ILE A 27 7.76 11.01 -2.36
CA ILE A 27 8.14 9.60 -2.22
C ILE A 27 8.47 9.28 -0.75
N SER A 28 9.29 10.08 -0.07
CA SER A 28 9.62 9.83 1.34
C SER A 28 8.40 9.93 2.26
N SER A 29 7.50 10.90 2.04
CA SER A 29 6.27 11.04 2.83
C SER A 29 5.34 9.82 2.71
N SER A 30 5.45 9.01 1.66
CA SER A 30 4.66 7.77 1.55
C SER A 30 5.19 6.58 2.29
N GLU A 31 6.51 6.45 2.33
CA GLU A 31 7.16 5.39 3.08
C GLU A 31 6.82 5.55 4.57
N ASP A 32 6.76 6.78 5.08
CA ASP A 32 6.33 7.11 6.45
C ASP A 32 4.88 6.67 6.78
N ILE A 33 4.01 6.57 5.78
CA ILE A 33 2.59 6.22 6.00
C ILE A 33 2.41 4.70 6.01
N LEU A 34 3.05 3.99 5.08
CA LEU A 34 2.98 2.53 5.01
C LEU A 34 3.81 1.86 6.13
N ALA A 35 4.91 2.48 6.56
CA ALA A 35 5.70 2.02 7.69
C ALA A 35 4.88 1.92 9.00
N LYS A 36 3.87 2.78 9.19
CA LYS A 36 2.93 2.71 10.33
C LYS A 36 2.03 1.48 10.34
N CYS A 37 1.96 0.79 9.20
CA CYS A 37 1.25 -0.47 9.05
C CYS A 37 2.23 -1.65 8.94
N ASP A 38 3.47 -1.51 9.43
CA ASP A 38 4.52 -2.53 9.36
C ASP A 38 4.82 -3.03 7.94
N VAL A 39 4.56 -2.18 6.93
CA VAL A 39 4.93 -2.45 5.55
C VAL A 39 6.41 -2.12 5.38
N TYR A 40 7.20 -3.12 4.99
CA TYR A 40 8.64 -2.95 4.81
C TYR A 40 9.02 -2.74 3.34
N HIS A 41 8.19 -3.21 2.40
CA HIS A 41 8.48 -3.11 0.98
C HIS A 41 7.21 -3.07 0.13
N VAL A 42 7.26 -2.32 -0.96
CA VAL A 42 6.23 -2.31 -2.00
C VAL A 42 6.92 -2.51 -3.34
N GLU A 43 6.51 -3.54 -4.04
CA GLU A 43 6.98 -3.89 -5.38
C GLU A 43 5.89 -3.56 -6.41
N PHE A 44 6.30 -3.01 -7.55
CA PHE A 44 5.41 -2.78 -8.68
C PHE A 44 5.85 -3.65 -9.83
N THR A 45 4.94 -4.48 -10.33
CA THR A 45 5.23 -5.45 -11.39
C THR A 45 4.03 -5.62 -12.32
N THR A 46 4.21 -6.36 -13.41
CA THR A 46 3.13 -6.69 -14.34
C THR A 46 2.89 -8.19 -14.32
N ILE A 47 1.67 -8.61 -13.95
CA ILE A 47 1.28 -10.02 -13.92
C ILE A 47 0.06 -10.19 -14.83
N ASN A 48 0.16 -11.07 -15.82
CA ASN A 48 -0.91 -11.32 -16.80
C ASN A 48 -1.45 -10.03 -17.46
N GLY A 49 -0.56 -9.09 -17.77
CA GLY A 49 -0.91 -7.81 -18.41
C GLY A 49 -1.57 -6.77 -17.49
N LYS A 50 -1.65 -7.02 -16.18
CA LYS A 50 -2.15 -6.06 -15.18
C LYS A 50 -1.01 -5.45 -14.39
N ASN A 51 -1.08 -4.16 -14.09
CA ASN A 51 -0.16 -3.51 -13.17
C ASN A 51 -0.51 -3.88 -11.73
N VAL A 52 0.36 -4.65 -11.08
CA VAL A 52 0.16 -5.17 -9.73
C VAL A 52 1.11 -4.49 -8.77
N SER A 53 0.57 -4.03 -7.64
CA SER A 53 1.37 -3.61 -6.49
C SER A 53 1.36 -4.73 -5.46
N ILE A 54 2.54 -5.28 -5.15
CA ILE A 54 2.74 -6.29 -4.12
C ILE A 54 3.30 -5.59 -2.88
N VAL A 55 2.52 -5.58 -1.81
CA VAL A 55 2.85 -4.96 -0.53
C VAL A 55 3.28 -6.05 0.43
N TYR A 56 4.50 -5.93 0.93
CA TYR A 56 5.04 -6.88 1.90
C TYR A 56 5.02 -6.28 3.31
N GLN A 57 4.37 -6.99 4.23
CA GLN A 57 4.17 -6.59 5.62
C GLN A 57 4.84 -7.59 6.57
N ILE A 58 5.46 -7.12 7.65
CA ILE A 58 6.00 -7.99 8.72
C ILE A 58 5.37 -7.60 10.04
N LYS A 59 4.47 -8.43 10.56
CA LYS A 59 3.83 -8.24 11.86
C LYS A 59 4.69 -8.85 12.97
N ASN A 60 4.82 -8.12 14.07
CA ASN A 60 5.28 -8.71 15.33
C ASN A 60 4.05 -9.20 16.10
N LEU A 61 3.76 -10.51 16.01
CA LEU A 61 2.62 -11.10 16.69
C LEU A 61 3.04 -11.50 18.10
N GLU A 62 2.63 -10.72 19.10
CA GLU A 62 2.90 -11.03 20.51
C GLU A 62 2.17 -12.30 20.97
N ASN A 63 1.05 -12.66 20.31
CA ASN A 63 0.21 -13.79 20.69
C ASN A 63 -0.15 -14.68 19.49
N LEU A 64 0.63 -15.75 19.28
CA LEU A 64 0.44 -16.73 18.21
C LEU A 64 -0.90 -17.48 18.29
N SER A 65 -1.57 -17.46 19.45
CA SER A 65 -2.85 -18.16 19.62
C SER A 65 -3.98 -17.56 18.77
N GLU A 66 -3.88 -16.28 18.36
CA GLU A 66 -4.89 -15.66 17.50
C GLU A 66 -4.83 -16.18 16.05
N ILE A 67 -3.63 -16.55 15.56
CA ILE A 67 -3.42 -17.12 14.22
C ILE A 67 -4.20 -18.43 14.08
N SER A 68 -4.21 -19.24 15.14
CA SER A 68 -4.84 -20.57 15.15
C SER A 68 -6.36 -20.53 14.92
N ARG A 69 -7.02 -19.37 15.12
CA ARG A 69 -8.46 -19.20 14.93
C ARG A 69 -8.86 -18.83 13.50
N GLY A 70 -7.89 -18.72 12.58
CA GLY A 70 -8.17 -18.41 11.16
C GLY A 70 -8.84 -17.05 10.97
N ASN A 71 -8.59 -16.08 11.85
CA ASN A 71 -9.17 -14.75 11.80
C ASN A 71 -8.08 -13.70 12.02
N LEU A 72 -8.16 -12.58 11.32
CA LEU A 72 -7.27 -11.44 11.55
C LEU A 72 -7.69 -10.71 12.83
N ASP A 73 -6.73 -10.27 13.62
CA ASP A 73 -6.95 -9.37 14.75
C ASP A 73 -7.50 -8.01 14.28
N ALA A 74 -8.10 -7.25 15.21
CA ALA A 74 -8.77 -5.99 14.88
C ALA A 74 -7.84 -4.97 14.23
N GLN A 75 -6.58 -4.91 14.67
CA GLN A 75 -5.59 -3.96 14.17
C GLN A 75 -5.16 -4.33 12.75
N THR A 76 -4.89 -5.60 12.47
CA THR A 76 -4.55 -6.07 11.11
C THR A 76 -5.70 -5.83 10.12
N LYS A 77 -6.96 -5.92 10.56
CA LYS A 77 -8.13 -5.59 9.71
C LYS A 77 -8.14 -4.12 9.27
N ILE A 78 -7.82 -3.22 10.20
CA ILE A 78 -7.72 -1.78 9.95
C ILE A 78 -6.57 -1.52 8.97
N GLU A 79 -5.40 -2.07 9.24
CA GLU A 79 -4.20 -1.90 8.41
C GLU A 79 -4.40 -2.41 6.99
N LEU A 80 -4.99 -3.60 6.82
CA LEU A 80 -5.32 -4.15 5.51
C LEU A 80 -6.16 -3.17 4.70
N CYS A 81 -7.23 -2.63 5.30
CA CYS A 81 -8.08 -1.66 4.64
C CYS A 81 -7.34 -0.36 4.31
N TYR A 82 -6.47 0.10 5.21
CA TYR A 82 -5.68 1.30 5.03
C TYR A 82 -4.65 1.17 3.91
N ILE A 83 -3.93 0.05 3.84
CA ILE A 83 -2.96 -0.25 2.78
C ILE A 83 -3.64 -0.25 1.41
N VAL A 84 -4.76 -0.95 1.26
CA VAL A 84 -5.50 -1.02 0.00
C VAL A 84 -5.97 0.37 -0.43
N TRP A 85 -6.58 1.13 0.48
CA TRP A 85 -7.00 2.51 0.23
C TRP A 85 -5.81 3.36 -0.22
N TYR A 86 -4.70 3.27 0.51
CA TYR A 86 -3.51 4.08 0.26
C TYR A 86 -2.94 3.84 -1.14
N ILE A 87 -2.72 2.57 -1.50
CA ILE A 87 -2.11 2.21 -2.78
C ILE A 87 -2.99 2.68 -3.95
N PHE A 88 -4.30 2.42 -3.92
CA PHE A 88 -5.16 2.82 -5.04
C PHE A 88 -5.36 4.34 -5.17
N ASN A 89 -5.35 5.08 -4.06
CA ASN A 89 -5.48 6.53 -4.09
C ASN A 89 -4.16 7.22 -4.48
N LYS A 90 -3.01 6.65 -4.10
CA LYS A 90 -1.70 7.19 -4.46
C LYS A 90 -1.28 6.83 -5.89
N TYR A 91 -1.53 5.58 -6.31
CA TYR A 91 -1.07 5.06 -7.60
C TYR A 91 -2.26 4.77 -8.53
N LYS A 92 -2.52 5.70 -9.45
CA LYS A 92 -3.68 5.62 -10.37
C LYS A 92 -3.57 4.50 -11.40
N ASN A 93 -2.34 4.09 -11.73
CA ASN A 93 -2.02 3.07 -12.73
C ASN A 93 -1.97 1.64 -12.17
N VAL A 94 -2.25 1.44 -10.87
CA VAL A 94 -2.31 0.11 -10.25
C VAL A 94 -3.69 -0.50 -10.46
N ASP A 95 -3.72 -1.67 -11.09
CA ASP A 95 -4.92 -2.45 -11.40
C ASP A 95 -5.26 -3.45 -10.30
N GLU A 96 -4.27 -3.95 -9.56
CA GLU A 96 -4.45 -4.93 -8.49
C GLU A 96 -3.48 -4.66 -7.34
N VAL A 97 -3.98 -4.78 -6.11
CA VAL A 97 -3.17 -4.77 -4.89
C VAL A 97 -3.13 -6.16 -4.33
N GLN A 98 -1.91 -6.66 -4.09
CA GLN A 98 -1.65 -7.88 -3.36
C GLN A 98 -0.91 -7.53 -2.06
N ILE A 99 -1.34 -8.08 -0.94
CA ILE A 99 -0.67 -7.93 0.35
C ILE A 99 -0.19 -9.31 0.78
N ILE A 100 1.11 -9.43 1.06
CA ILE A 100 1.72 -10.63 1.61
C ILE A 100 2.28 -10.25 2.97
N SER A 101 1.64 -10.76 4.03
CA SER A 101 2.03 -10.49 5.40
C SER A 101 2.77 -11.69 5.97
N TYR A 102 3.83 -11.40 6.71
CA TYR A 102 4.63 -12.36 7.45
C TYR A 102 4.61 -12.03 8.94
N TYR A 103 4.98 -12.99 9.77
CA TYR A 103 5.32 -12.76 11.16
C TYR A 103 6.66 -13.39 11.51
N SER A 104 7.37 -12.79 12.47
CA SER A 104 8.62 -13.34 12.99
C SER A 104 8.33 -14.36 14.08
N HIS A 105 8.81 -15.58 13.91
CA HIS A 105 8.74 -16.63 14.92
C HIS A 105 10.05 -17.40 14.99
N GLY A 106 10.74 -17.34 16.13
CA GLY A 106 12.01 -18.05 16.34
C GLY A 106 13.11 -17.65 15.35
N GLY A 107 13.15 -16.38 14.91
CA GLY A 107 14.13 -15.88 13.93
C GLY A 107 13.82 -16.25 12.48
N LYS A 108 12.68 -16.87 12.20
CA LYS A 108 12.20 -17.16 10.84
C LYS A 108 10.96 -16.33 10.52
N LEU A 109 10.83 -15.93 9.26
CA LEU A 109 9.61 -15.33 8.73
C LEU A 109 8.67 -16.45 8.29
N ALA A 110 7.47 -16.47 8.85
CA ALA A 110 6.38 -17.34 8.42
C ALA A 110 5.27 -16.49 7.79
N GLU A 111 4.65 -16.99 6.72
CA GLU A 111 3.53 -16.28 6.09
C GLU A 111 2.33 -16.25 7.05
N TYR A 112 1.74 -15.07 7.27
CA TYR A 112 0.56 -14.87 8.09
C TYR A 112 -0.72 -14.87 7.25
N TYR A 113 -0.80 -13.98 6.27
CA TYR A 113 -1.94 -13.91 5.36
C TYR A 113 -1.53 -13.40 3.99
N LYS A 114 -2.35 -13.74 3.00
CA LYS A 114 -2.31 -13.17 1.65
C LYS A 114 -3.66 -12.57 1.33
N PHE A 115 -3.66 -11.33 0.87
CA PHE A 115 -4.86 -10.66 0.40
C PHE A 115 -4.64 -10.15 -1.01
N LYS A 116 -5.68 -10.22 -1.86
CA LYS A 116 -5.65 -9.53 -3.15
C LYS A 116 -7.00 -8.96 -3.52
N ILE A 117 -6.99 -7.81 -4.18
CA ILE A 117 -8.18 -7.15 -4.70
C ILE A 117 -7.81 -6.32 -5.93
N ASP A 118 -8.65 -6.37 -6.95
CA ASP A 118 -8.51 -5.50 -8.12
C ASP A 118 -9.16 -4.13 -7.90
N ARG A 119 -8.75 -3.15 -8.71
CA ARG A 119 -9.19 -1.76 -8.62
C ARG A 119 -10.70 -1.63 -8.76
N ARG A 120 -11.32 -2.40 -9.67
CA ARG A 120 -12.77 -2.39 -9.89
C ARG A 120 -13.53 -2.84 -8.64
N ASN A 121 -13.07 -3.89 -7.99
CA ASN A 121 -13.65 -4.40 -6.76
C ASN A 121 -13.45 -3.44 -5.59
N ALA A 122 -12.30 -2.76 -5.51
CA ALA A 122 -12.09 -1.67 -4.55
C ALA A 122 -13.02 -0.46 -4.82
N GLU A 123 -13.35 -0.20 -6.09
CA GLU A 123 -14.29 0.85 -6.49
C GLU A 123 -15.71 0.52 -6.04
N LEU A 124 -16.15 -0.72 -6.28
CA LEU A 124 -17.43 -1.23 -5.81
C LEU A 124 -17.52 -1.24 -4.28
N ALA A 125 -16.40 -1.43 -3.58
CA ALA A 125 -16.34 -1.27 -2.12
C ALA A 125 -16.54 0.18 -1.65
N GLY A 126 -16.43 1.16 -2.56
CA GLY A 126 -16.46 2.59 -2.26
C GLY A 126 -15.16 3.09 -1.62
N LEU A 127 -14.03 2.40 -1.86
CA LEU A 127 -12.75 2.70 -1.21
C LEU A 127 -11.89 3.70 -2.01
N LEU A 128 -12.21 3.94 -3.28
CA LEU A 128 -11.47 4.92 -4.09
C LEU A 128 -11.98 6.33 -3.86
N ASN A 129 -11.05 7.29 -3.87
CA ASN A 129 -11.30 8.74 -3.81
C ASN A 129 -12.00 9.23 -2.54
N ILE A 130 -12.02 8.44 -1.47
CA ILE A 130 -12.51 8.87 -0.15
C ILE A 130 -11.39 9.52 0.66
N SER A 131 -11.75 10.45 1.54
CA SER A 131 -10.76 11.08 2.43
C SER A 131 -10.26 10.09 3.50
N LYS A 132 -9.07 10.34 4.04
CA LYS A 132 -8.54 9.56 5.18
C LYS A 132 -9.49 9.59 6.39
N LYS A 133 -10.20 10.70 6.59
CA LYS A 133 -11.17 10.87 7.68
C LYS A 133 -12.39 9.96 7.47
N ASP A 134 -12.92 9.91 6.26
CA ASP A 134 -14.08 9.08 5.94
C ASP A 134 -13.74 7.59 6.03
N LEU A 135 -12.53 7.22 5.60
CA LEU A 135 -11.98 5.88 5.79
C LEU A 135 -11.94 5.54 7.28
N SER A 136 -11.31 6.37 8.11
CA SER A 136 -11.16 6.12 9.55
C SER A 136 -12.50 5.95 10.26
N ASN A 137 -13.50 6.77 9.90
CA ASN A 137 -14.83 6.72 10.51
C ASN A 137 -15.61 5.45 10.16
N ASN A 138 -15.29 4.81 9.03
CA ASN A 138 -16.06 3.69 8.48
C ASN A 138 -15.18 2.46 8.19
N ILE A 139 -14.01 2.35 8.84
CA ILE A 139 -12.97 1.42 8.43
C ILE A 139 -13.41 -0.05 8.49
N TYR A 140 -14.21 -0.42 9.49
CA TYR A 140 -14.76 -1.78 9.61
C TYR A 140 -15.81 -2.09 8.54
N LEU A 141 -16.58 -1.08 8.12
CA LEU A 141 -17.54 -1.24 7.02
C LEU A 141 -16.80 -1.45 5.69
N TYR A 142 -15.73 -0.70 5.46
CA TYR A 142 -14.89 -0.90 4.28
C TYR A 142 -14.15 -2.24 4.31
N TYR A 143 -13.58 -2.62 5.45
CA TYR A 143 -12.97 -3.93 5.66
C TYR A 143 -13.91 -5.06 5.23
N ASN A 144 -15.15 -5.06 5.74
CA ASN A 144 -16.16 -6.07 5.40
C ASN A 144 -16.48 -6.13 3.91
N LYS A 145 -16.46 -4.98 3.21
CA LYS A 145 -16.68 -4.93 1.76
C LYS A 145 -15.49 -5.49 0.99
N ILE A 146 -14.26 -5.08 1.33
CA ILE A 146 -13.07 -5.51 0.59
C ILE A 146 -12.75 -6.99 0.81
N ILE A 147 -13.03 -7.58 1.97
CA ILE A 147 -12.84 -9.02 2.16
C ILE A 147 -13.87 -9.86 1.38
N LYS A 148 -15.06 -9.32 1.12
CA LYS A 148 -16.10 -9.98 0.31
C LYS A 148 -15.80 -9.91 -1.18
N LEU A 149 -15.23 -8.80 -1.63
CA LEU A 149 -14.94 -8.54 -3.04
C LEU A 149 -13.52 -8.98 -3.45
N GLY A 150 -12.59 -9.00 -2.50
CA GLY A 150 -11.23 -9.50 -2.66
C GLY A 150 -11.10 -10.99 -2.32
N LYS A 151 -9.86 -11.46 -2.27
CA LYS A 151 -9.52 -12.83 -1.87
C LYS A 151 -8.55 -12.78 -0.71
N LEU A 152 -9.03 -13.13 0.48
CA LEU A 152 -8.23 -13.28 1.69
C LEU A 152 -7.93 -14.75 1.94
N LYS A 153 -6.66 -15.08 2.17
CA LYS A 153 -6.19 -16.38 2.65
C LYS A 153 -5.39 -16.16 3.92
N ILE A 154 -5.89 -16.65 5.04
CA ILE A 154 -5.17 -16.67 6.32
C ILE A 154 -4.45 -18.02 6.40
N ILE A 155 -3.17 -17.99 6.75
CA ILE A 155 -2.32 -19.17 6.83
C ILE A 155 -2.23 -19.56 8.30
N GLN A 156 -2.62 -20.80 8.58
CA GLN A 156 -2.65 -21.41 9.91
C GLN A 156 -1.40 -22.23 10.14
#